data_AF-A0A3D4IM13-F1
#
_entry.id   AF-A0A3D4IM13-F1
#
_cell.length_a   1.000
_cell.length_b   1.000
_cell.length_c   1.000
_cell.angle_alpha   90.00
_cell.angle_beta   90.00
_cell.angle_gamma   90.00
#
_symmetry.space_group_name_H-M   'P 1'
#
loop_
_entity.id
_entity.type
_entity.pdbx_description
1 polymer ?
#
loop_
_entity_poly.entity_id
_entity_poly.type
_entity_poly.pdbx_seq_one_letter_code
_entity_poly.pdbx_strand_id
1 'polypeptide(L)'
;MRLQPIYDIAEICALKGIEQAVLCPGSRCAPLISAFTNHPKVKTHTFSDERSAAFIANGMALATNNPVALVCTSGSAAYNFAPAVAEAYYQQIPVVVLTADRPKEWIDQLDGQTIQQQNIFGNHVKKYFELPQDYEHADALWFINRTINEAINLANQIPKGPVHINVPLREPLYPSQGVNIKFSDSVRIIDQPTEEKLLSEETLDTLKTSLSTFNKVLIVGGQHTLDTELATLLDKFSKQHHIPVVADVISNLHLLSNGVSHTDSMLGQSKADVQKALQPELLITFGKSILSKNLKLFLRKYKPTAHWHIQHAGVVADTYQSLTTHLGVSPKVFFQQLTEVVSKTGFEGQKRENYFRLWEAEEHR
;
A
#
# COMPACT_ATOMS: atom_id res chain seq x y z
N MET A 1 -4.98 29.71 -21.46
CA MET A 1 -5.54 28.75 -22.44
C MET A 1 -6.60 27.93 -21.73
N ARG A 2 -7.77 27.67 -22.33
CA ARG A 2 -8.90 27.00 -21.64
C ARG A 2 -8.54 25.67 -20.97
N LEU A 3 -7.67 24.87 -21.59
CA LEU A 3 -7.24 23.56 -21.07
C LEU A 3 -5.99 23.63 -20.19
N GLN A 4 -5.45 24.82 -19.91
CA GLN A 4 -4.26 25.00 -19.06
C GLN A 4 -4.34 24.25 -17.72
N PRO A 5 -5.43 24.32 -16.92
CA PRO A 5 -5.49 23.59 -15.66
C PRO A 5 -5.47 22.07 -15.84
N ILE A 6 -5.84 21.54 -17.01
CA ILE A 6 -5.74 20.12 -17.33
C ILE A 6 -4.30 19.74 -17.70
N TYR A 7 -3.59 20.60 -18.42
CA TYR A 7 -2.18 20.39 -18.71
C TYR A 7 -1.32 20.45 -17.44
N ASP A 8 -1.65 21.37 -16.53
CA ASP A 8 -0.96 21.53 -15.25
C ASP A 8 -1.15 20.34 -14.29
N ILE A 9 -2.07 19.41 -14.57
CA ILE A 9 -2.16 18.14 -13.82
C ILE A 9 -0.84 17.37 -13.92
N ALA A 10 -0.23 17.31 -15.11
CA ALA A 10 1.05 16.62 -15.30
C ALA A 10 2.20 17.32 -14.55
N GLU A 11 2.20 18.65 -14.51
CA GLU A 11 3.18 19.44 -13.74
C GLU A 11 3.03 19.20 -12.24
N ILE A 12 1.80 19.25 -11.69
CA ILE A 12 1.54 18.96 -10.28
C ILE A 12 1.96 17.52 -9.95
N CYS A 13 1.62 16.54 -10.80
CA CYS A 13 2.08 15.16 -10.64
C CYS A 13 3.61 15.08 -10.55
N ALA A 14 4.33 15.71 -11.49
CA ALA A 14 5.79 15.67 -11.52
C ALA A 14 6.42 16.35 -10.31
N LEU A 15 5.93 17.52 -9.91
CA LEU A 15 6.41 18.24 -8.72
C LEU A 15 6.14 17.47 -7.42
N LYS A 16 5.13 16.60 -7.42
CA LYS A 16 4.81 15.70 -6.30
C LYS A 16 5.46 14.32 -6.41
N GLY A 17 6.44 14.16 -7.31
CA GLY A 17 7.26 12.94 -7.43
C GLY A 17 6.64 11.82 -8.25
N ILE A 18 5.55 12.08 -9.00
CA ILE A 18 5.00 11.13 -9.97
C ILE A 18 5.81 11.23 -11.25
N GLU A 19 6.75 10.31 -11.42
CA GLU A 19 7.69 10.28 -12.56
C GLU A 19 7.21 9.38 -13.70
N GLN A 20 6.15 8.60 -13.49
CA GLN A 20 5.64 7.64 -14.47
C GLN A 20 4.12 7.76 -14.65
N ALA A 21 3.68 7.68 -15.91
CA ALA A 21 2.28 7.67 -16.29
C ALA A 21 1.97 6.53 -17.27
N VAL A 22 0.95 5.74 -16.95
CA VAL A 22 0.41 4.71 -17.81
C VAL A 22 -0.83 5.26 -18.51
N LEU A 23 -0.83 5.23 -19.85
CA LEU A 23 -1.81 5.90 -20.69
C LEU A 23 -2.57 4.89 -21.56
N CYS A 24 -3.90 4.96 -21.52
CA CYS A 24 -4.80 4.23 -22.40
C CYS A 24 -5.47 5.22 -23.39
N PRO A 25 -5.08 5.21 -24.68
CA PRO A 25 -5.54 6.19 -25.66
C PRO A 25 -7.04 6.16 -25.93
N GLY A 26 -7.62 7.35 -26.04
CA GLY A 26 -8.98 7.55 -26.54
C GLY A 26 -9.27 9.03 -26.76
N SER A 27 -10.36 9.34 -27.47
CA SER A 27 -10.64 10.72 -27.88
C SER A 27 -10.85 11.66 -26.69
N ARG A 28 -11.61 11.23 -25.66
CA ARG A 28 -11.99 12.12 -24.54
C ARG A 28 -10.80 12.47 -23.65
N CYS A 29 -9.83 11.56 -23.47
CA CYS A 29 -8.63 11.80 -22.67
C CYS A 29 -7.48 12.48 -23.42
N ALA A 30 -7.67 12.91 -24.68
CA ALA A 30 -6.63 13.55 -25.47
C ALA A 30 -5.91 14.70 -24.73
N PRO A 31 -6.59 15.63 -24.01
CA PRO A 31 -5.91 16.67 -23.25
C PRO A 31 -4.95 16.14 -22.18
N LEU A 32 -5.36 15.09 -21.45
CA LEU A 32 -4.54 14.45 -20.42
C LEU A 32 -3.35 13.72 -21.04
N ILE A 33 -3.56 12.96 -22.11
CA ILE A 33 -2.49 12.27 -22.82
C ILE A 33 -1.46 13.27 -23.33
N SER A 34 -1.91 14.36 -23.95
CA SER A 34 -0.99 15.37 -24.45
C SER A 34 -0.26 16.08 -23.30
N ALA A 35 -0.90 16.31 -22.16
CA ALA A 35 -0.24 16.84 -20.96
C ALA A 35 0.93 15.94 -20.51
N PHE A 36 0.66 14.65 -20.28
CA PHE A 36 1.67 13.73 -19.78
C PHE A 36 2.79 13.46 -20.80
N THR A 37 2.45 13.29 -22.08
CA THR A 37 3.46 12.99 -23.12
C THR A 37 4.38 14.16 -23.45
N ASN A 38 3.95 15.41 -23.21
CA ASN A 38 4.78 16.60 -23.41
C ASN A 38 5.52 17.04 -22.14
N HIS A 39 5.29 16.39 -20.99
CA HIS A 39 5.94 16.77 -19.75
C HIS A 39 7.36 16.20 -19.65
N PRO A 40 8.41 17.01 -19.48
CA PRO A 40 9.81 16.55 -19.60
C PRO A 40 10.27 15.61 -18.48
N LYS A 41 9.62 15.64 -17.31
CA LYS A 41 9.96 14.80 -16.14
C LYS A 41 9.09 13.55 -15.97
N VAL A 42 8.05 13.36 -16.80
CA VAL A 42 7.15 12.21 -16.67
C VAL A 42 7.38 11.25 -17.81
N LYS A 43 7.80 10.03 -17.50
CA LYS A 43 7.94 8.96 -18.46
C LYS A 43 6.59 8.31 -18.71
N THR A 44 6.14 8.33 -19.97
CA THR A 44 4.84 7.78 -20.36
C THR A 44 4.94 6.39 -20.96
N HIS A 45 4.00 5.52 -20.62
CA HIS A 45 3.86 4.17 -21.15
C HIS A 45 2.46 3.96 -21.68
N THR A 46 2.33 3.65 -22.97
CA THR A 46 1.02 3.57 -23.65
C THR A 46 0.62 2.12 -23.88
N PHE A 47 -0.61 1.76 -23.52
CA PHE A 47 -1.17 0.42 -23.73
C PHE A 47 -2.62 0.51 -24.22
N SER A 48 -2.99 -0.40 -25.12
CA SER A 48 -4.34 -0.44 -25.70
C SER A 48 -5.36 -1.16 -24.83
N ASP A 49 -4.94 -2.11 -23.98
CA ASP A 49 -5.81 -2.86 -23.06
C ASP A 49 -5.76 -2.22 -21.68
N GLU A 50 -6.85 -1.57 -21.27
CA GLU A 50 -6.95 -0.84 -20.00
C GLU A 50 -6.71 -1.72 -18.78
N ARG A 51 -7.25 -2.95 -18.80
CA ARG A 51 -7.09 -3.88 -17.67
C ARG A 51 -5.63 -4.22 -17.46
N SER A 52 -4.90 -4.52 -18.53
CA SER A 52 -3.48 -4.83 -18.51
C SER A 52 -2.65 -3.61 -18.09
N ALA A 53 -2.98 -2.44 -18.64
CA ALA A 53 -2.35 -1.17 -18.29
C ALA A 53 -2.43 -0.88 -16.78
N ALA A 54 -3.60 -1.12 -16.18
CA ALA A 54 -3.81 -0.88 -14.76
C ALA A 54 -2.96 -1.79 -13.86
N PHE A 55 -2.80 -3.07 -14.21
CA PHE A 55 -1.88 -3.96 -13.49
C PHE A 55 -0.41 -3.59 -13.69
N ILE A 56 -0.05 -3.08 -14.87
CA ILE A 56 1.30 -2.55 -15.12
C ILE A 56 1.58 -1.33 -14.23
N ALA A 57 0.60 -0.42 -14.08
CA ALA A 57 0.72 0.71 -13.17
C ALA A 57 0.92 0.26 -11.71
N ASN A 58 0.18 -0.76 -11.26
CA ASN A 58 0.39 -1.36 -9.93
C ASN A 58 1.82 -1.90 -9.78
N GLY A 59 2.32 -2.65 -10.75
CA GLY A 59 3.67 -3.20 -10.73
C GLY A 59 4.75 -2.11 -10.69
N MET A 60 4.58 -1.04 -11.48
CA MET A 60 5.48 0.12 -11.47
C MET A 60 5.48 0.83 -10.12
N ALA A 61 4.30 1.06 -9.52
CA ALA A 61 4.17 1.70 -8.22
C ALA A 61 4.76 0.84 -7.09
N LEU A 62 4.60 -0.49 -7.16
CA LEU A 62 5.24 -1.44 -6.23
C LEU A 62 6.76 -1.41 -6.34
N ALA A 63 7.30 -1.45 -7.57
CA ALA A 63 8.74 -1.53 -7.81
C ALA A 63 9.48 -0.25 -7.39
N THR A 64 8.83 0.91 -7.52
CA THR A 64 9.43 2.22 -7.21
C THR A 64 9.03 2.75 -5.84
N ASN A 65 8.02 2.16 -5.19
CA ASN A 65 7.37 2.68 -3.98
C ASN A 65 6.84 4.12 -4.13
N ASN A 66 6.64 4.58 -5.37
CA ASN A 66 6.15 5.91 -5.73
C ASN A 66 4.80 5.82 -6.45
N PRO A 67 3.93 6.84 -6.38
CA PRO A 67 2.69 6.82 -7.14
C PRO A 67 2.91 6.81 -8.64
N VAL A 68 1.99 6.15 -9.33
CA VAL A 68 1.90 6.14 -10.79
C VAL A 68 0.58 6.73 -11.23
N ALA A 69 0.60 7.61 -12.23
CA ALA A 69 -0.61 8.11 -12.87
C ALA A 69 -1.15 7.05 -13.84
N LEU A 70 -2.45 6.77 -13.79
CA LEU A 70 -3.13 5.83 -14.68
C LEU A 70 -4.27 6.56 -15.39
N VAL A 71 -4.19 6.70 -16.72
CA VAL A 71 -5.09 7.56 -17.50
C VAL A 71 -5.87 6.74 -18.52
N CYS A 72 -7.18 6.93 -18.60
CA CYS A 72 -7.99 6.40 -19.71
C CYS A 72 -9.06 7.40 -20.20
N THR A 73 -9.67 7.06 -21.33
CA THR A 73 -10.85 7.74 -21.88
C THR A 73 -12.12 7.42 -21.08
N SER A 74 -13.23 8.05 -21.46
CA SER A 74 -14.57 7.80 -20.89
C SER A 74 -15.14 6.43 -21.26
N GLY A 75 -16.19 6.01 -20.56
CA GLY A 75 -16.94 4.81 -20.89
C GLY A 75 -16.35 3.55 -20.23
N SER A 76 -16.55 2.39 -20.87
CA SER A 76 -16.13 1.09 -20.31
C SER A 76 -14.63 0.96 -20.07
N ALA A 77 -13.80 1.82 -20.67
CA ALA A 77 -12.37 1.92 -20.39
C ALA A 77 -12.10 2.10 -18.88
N ALA A 78 -12.84 2.99 -18.21
CA ALA A 78 -12.72 3.21 -16.78
C ALA A 78 -13.04 1.93 -15.97
N TYR A 79 -14.07 1.18 -16.36
CA TYR A 79 -14.47 -0.04 -15.65
C TYR A 79 -13.43 -1.17 -15.78
N ASN A 80 -12.66 -1.20 -16.87
CA ASN A 80 -11.59 -2.17 -17.06
C ASN A 80 -10.43 -2.01 -16.06
N PHE A 81 -10.29 -0.84 -15.42
CA PHE A 81 -9.34 -0.63 -14.33
C PHE A 81 -9.76 -1.29 -13.02
N ALA A 82 -11.04 -1.65 -12.85
CA ALA A 82 -11.60 -2.07 -11.55
C ALA A 82 -10.85 -3.24 -10.88
N PRO A 83 -10.42 -4.32 -11.58
CA PRO A 83 -9.68 -5.40 -10.95
C PRO A 83 -8.34 -4.95 -10.35
N ALA A 84 -7.59 -4.10 -11.06
CA ALA A 84 -6.31 -3.59 -10.59
C ALA A 84 -6.48 -2.54 -9.49
N VAL A 85 -7.54 -1.73 -9.55
CA VAL A 85 -7.87 -0.75 -8.48
C VAL A 85 -8.23 -1.49 -7.19
N ALA A 86 -9.01 -2.56 -7.25
CA ALA A 86 -9.30 -3.41 -6.09
C ALA A 86 -8.02 -4.01 -5.49
N GLU A 87 -7.14 -4.56 -6.33
CA GLU A 87 -5.84 -5.07 -5.89
C GLU A 87 -4.99 -3.97 -5.24
N ALA A 88 -4.89 -2.80 -5.87
CA ALA A 88 -4.14 -1.65 -5.36
C ALA A 88 -4.65 -1.20 -3.98
N TYR A 89 -5.96 -1.25 -3.74
CA TYR A 89 -6.53 -0.88 -2.46
C TYR A 89 -6.10 -1.82 -1.33
N TYR A 90 -6.27 -3.13 -1.50
CA TYR A 90 -5.90 -4.11 -0.48
C TYR A 90 -4.38 -4.26 -0.32
N GLN A 91 -3.63 -4.12 -1.40
CA GLN A 91 -2.17 -4.08 -1.40
C GLN A 91 -1.60 -2.72 -1.02
N GLN A 92 -2.42 -1.71 -0.75
CA GLN A 92 -1.98 -0.37 -0.37
C GLN A 92 -0.98 0.24 -1.37
N ILE A 93 -1.27 0.13 -2.67
CA ILE A 93 -0.44 0.60 -3.78
C ILE A 93 -0.93 2.00 -4.18
N PRO A 94 -0.05 3.03 -4.21
CA PRO A 94 -0.45 4.38 -4.58
C PRO A 94 -0.64 4.49 -6.11
N VAL A 95 -1.88 4.58 -6.56
CA VAL A 95 -2.20 4.82 -7.98
C VAL A 95 -3.14 6.01 -8.11
N VAL A 96 -2.80 6.97 -8.95
CA VAL A 96 -3.65 8.13 -9.23
C VAL A 96 -4.41 7.86 -10.53
N VAL A 97 -5.66 7.40 -10.40
CA VAL A 97 -6.51 7.07 -11.54
C VAL A 97 -7.19 8.33 -12.05
N LEU A 98 -6.96 8.64 -13.33
CA LEU A 98 -7.48 9.79 -14.04
C LEU A 98 -8.39 9.30 -15.18
N THR A 99 -9.71 9.41 -15.00
CA THR A 99 -10.66 9.04 -16.05
C THR A 99 -11.18 10.30 -16.71
N ALA A 100 -10.98 10.41 -18.02
CA ALA A 100 -11.67 11.45 -18.78
C ALA A 100 -13.17 11.14 -18.83
N ASP A 101 -14.01 12.17 -18.86
CA ASP A 101 -15.46 12.02 -18.91
C ASP A 101 -16.11 13.09 -19.79
N ARG A 102 -17.41 12.94 -20.07
CA ARG A 102 -18.22 14.02 -20.64
C ARG A 102 -18.68 15.00 -19.57
N PRO A 103 -19.00 16.26 -19.94
CA PRO A 103 -19.78 17.15 -19.09
C PRO A 103 -21.11 16.52 -18.66
N LYS A 104 -21.62 16.90 -17.48
CA LYS A 104 -22.76 16.22 -16.84
C LYS A 104 -24.03 16.23 -17.70
N GLU A 105 -24.24 17.28 -18.49
CA GLU A 105 -25.40 17.39 -19.36
C GLU A 105 -25.44 16.37 -20.51
N TRP A 106 -24.34 15.67 -20.79
CA TRP A 106 -24.26 14.64 -21.83
C TRP A 106 -24.32 13.21 -21.29
N ILE A 107 -24.27 13.03 -19.96
CA ILE A 107 -24.41 11.72 -19.32
C ILE A 107 -25.89 11.30 -19.37
N ASP A 108 -26.13 10.01 -19.60
CA ASP A 108 -27.47 9.42 -19.74
C ASP A 108 -28.34 10.06 -20.84
N GLN A 109 -27.71 10.63 -21.87
CA GLN A 109 -28.38 11.18 -23.05
C GLN A 109 -28.26 10.27 -24.29
N LEU A 110 -27.85 9.00 -24.10
CA LEU A 110 -27.47 8.08 -25.18
C LEU A 110 -26.31 8.61 -26.05
N ASP A 111 -25.49 9.54 -25.52
CA ASP A 111 -24.24 9.94 -26.17
C ASP A 111 -23.25 8.76 -26.15
N GLY A 112 -22.56 8.57 -27.27
CA GLY A 112 -21.64 7.45 -27.42
C GLY A 112 -20.50 7.50 -26.42
N GLN A 113 -20.11 6.33 -25.89
CA GLN A 113 -18.99 6.19 -24.95
C GLN A 113 -19.16 6.98 -23.64
N THR A 114 -20.39 7.06 -23.14
CA THR A 114 -20.73 7.62 -21.83
C THR A 114 -21.27 6.54 -20.89
N ILE A 115 -20.89 6.61 -19.62
CA ILE A 115 -21.43 5.81 -18.51
C ILE A 115 -21.42 6.67 -17.25
N GLN A 116 -22.10 6.21 -16.20
CA GLN A 116 -21.97 6.80 -14.86
C GLN A 116 -20.60 6.44 -14.24
N GLN A 117 -19.65 7.39 -14.26
CA GLN A 117 -18.31 7.20 -13.69
C GLN A 117 -18.19 7.63 -12.22
N GLN A 118 -19.22 8.25 -11.66
CA GLN A 118 -19.23 8.66 -10.26
C GLN A 118 -19.15 7.42 -9.35
N ASN A 119 -18.13 7.39 -8.47
CA ASN A 119 -17.89 6.26 -7.55
C ASN A 119 -17.84 4.89 -8.25
N ILE A 120 -17.38 4.82 -9.50
CA ILE A 120 -17.38 3.59 -10.31
C ILE A 120 -16.59 2.43 -9.67
N PHE A 121 -15.58 2.75 -8.85
CA PHE A 121 -14.77 1.77 -8.12
C PHE A 121 -15.28 1.48 -6.68
N GLY A 122 -16.34 2.17 -6.25
CA GLY A 122 -16.93 2.03 -4.92
C GLY A 122 -15.93 2.24 -3.79
N ASN A 123 -15.92 1.32 -2.82
CA ASN A 123 -15.05 1.37 -1.64
C ASN A 123 -13.60 0.93 -1.92
N HIS A 124 -13.24 0.66 -3.18
CA HIS A 124 -11.89 0.21 -3.56
C HIS A 124 -10.96 1.37 -3.96
N VAL A 125 -11.33 2.60 -3.62
CA VAL A 125 -10.46 3.78 -3.69
C VAL A 125 -10.49 4.50 -2.35
N LYS A 126 -9.40 5.16 -1.98
CA LYS A 126 -9.37 5.96 -0.75
C LYS A 126 -10.38 7.10 -0.80
N LYS A 127 -10.55 7.70 -1.98
CA LYS A 127 -11.55 8.73 -2.26
C LYS A 127 -11.77 8.89 -3.76
N TYR A 128 -13.01 9.20 -4.11
CA TYR A 128 -13.40 9.73 -5.42
C TYR A 128 -13.36 11.25 -5.41
N PHE A 129 -12.79 11.83 -6.46
CA PHE A 129 -12.74 13.26 -6.71
C PHE A 129 -13.37 13.53 -8.08
N GLU A 130 -14.12 14.62 -8.18
CA GLU A 130 -14.65 15.10 -9.46
C GLU A 130 -14.18 16.52 -9.70
N LEU A 131 -13.55 16.75 -10.85
CA LEU A 131 -13.17 18.08 -11.28
C LEU A 131 -14.37 18.86 -11.83
N PRO A 132 -14.36 20.20 -11.74
CA PRO A 132 -15.41 21.02 -12.33
C PRO A 132 -15.35 20.91 -13.87
N GLN A 133 -16.46 21.27 -14.50
CA GLN A 133 -16.59 21.35 -15.97
C GLN A 133 -16.25 22.73 -16.54
N ASP A 134 -15.99 23.71 -15.67
CA ASP A 134 -15.49 25.05 -15.99
C ASP A 134 -14.00 25.13 -15.65
N TYR A 135 -13.22 25.76 -16.53
CA TYR A 135 -11.77 25.88 -16.48
C TYR A 135 -11.29 27.33 -16.58
N GLU A 136 -12.20 28.31 -16.53
CA GLU A 136 -11.86 29.71 -16.76
C GLU A 136 -12.05 30.56 -15.51
N HIS A 137 -13.09 30.28 -14.70
CA HIS A 137 -13.31 31.01 -13.47
C HIS A 137 -12.20 30.77 -12.44
N ALA A 138 -11.75 31.81 -11.74
CA ALA A 138 -10.65 31.74 -10.78
C ALA A 138 -10.88 30.70 -9.67
N ASP A 139 -12.11 30.60 -9.15
CA ASP A 139 -12.46 29.60 -8.14
C ASP A 139 -12.40 28.17 -8.69
N ALA A 140 -12.73 27.96 -9.96
CA ALA A 140 -12.61 26.65 -10.60
C ALA A 140 -11.15 26.25 -10.77
N LEU A 141 -10.29 27.19 -11.18
CA LEU A 141 -8.83 26.99 -11.27
C LEU A 141 -8.23 26.63 -9.90
N TRP A 142 -8.59 27.39 -8.86
CA TRP A 142 -8.18 27.11 -7.49
C TRP A 142 -8.64 25.73 -7.02
N PHE A 143 -9.91 25.39 -7.29
CA PHE A 143 -10.51 24.12 -6.89
C PHE A 143 -9.86 22.93 -7.59
N ILE A 144 -9.55 23.02 -8.90
CA ILE A 144 -8.80 21.99 -9.63
C ILE A 144 -7.43 21.77 -8.99
N ASN A 145 -6.63 22.83 -8.85
CA ASN A 145 -5.29 22.73 -8.27
C ASN A 145 -5.33 22.09 -6.87
N ARG A 146 -6.24 22.55 -6.00
CA ARG A 146 -6.43 21.98 -4.66
C ARG A 146 -6.81 20.50 -4.72
N THR A 147 -7.76 20.13 -5.58
CA THR A 147 -8.28 18.76 -5.68
C THR A 147 -7.20 17.78 -6.13
N ILE A 148 -6.39 18.14 -7.13
CA ILE A 148 -5.28 17.30 -7.59
C ILE A 148 -4.24 17.10 -6.47
N ASN A 149 -3.87 18.17 -5.77
CA ASN A 149 -2.95 18.09 -4.63
C ASN A 149 -3.51 17.16 -3.52
N GLU A 150 -4.78 17.34 -3.14
CA GLU A 150 -5.45 16.53 -2.12
C GLU A 150 -5.47 15.04 -2.52
N ALA A 151 -5.80 14.75 -3.77
CA ALA A 151 -5.84 13.37 -4.28
C ALA A 151 -4.46 12.70 -4.23
N ILE A 152 -3.40 13.39 -4.70
CA ILE A 152 -2.04 12.84 -4.69
C ILE A 152 -1.53 12.64 -3.26
N ASN A 153 -1.76 13.60 -2.36
CA ASN A 153 -1.41 13.45 -0.95
C ASN A 153 -2.13 12.25 -0.31
N LEU A 154 -3.43 12.10 -0.57
CA LEU A 154 -4.21 10.99 -0.05
C LEU A 154 -3.74 9.63 -0.60
N ALA A 155 -3.36 9.54 -1.87
CA ALA A 155 -2.82 8.32 -2.45
C ALA A 155 -1.54 7.86 -1.73
N ASN A 156 -0.70 8.81 -1.33
CA ASN A 156 0.57 8.58 -0.62
C ASN A 156 0.46 8.45 0.90
N GLN A 157 -0.59 8.99 1.52
CA GLN A 157 -0.79 8.90 2.97
C GLN A 157 -0.92 7.44 3.40
N ILE A 158 -0.23 7.02 4.47
CA ILE A 158 -0.29 5.65 4.99
C ILE A 158 -1.65 5.36 5.66
N PRO A 159 -2.33 4.23 5.38
CA PRO A 159 -1.99 3.25 4.35
C PRO A 159 -2.16 3.83 2.95
N LYS A 160 -1.13 3.68 2.11
CA LYS A 160 -1.13 4.10 0.70
C LYS A 160 -2.29 3.44 -0.04
N GLY A 161 -2.70 3.98 -1.17
CA GLY A 161 -3.77 3.35 -1.95
C GLY A 161 -4.22 4.16 -3.15
N PRO A 162 -5.11 3.59 -3.97
CA PRO A 162 -5.58 4.25 -5.17
C PRO A 162 -6.56 5.38 -4.84
N VAL A 163 -6.50 6.45 -5.62
CA VAL A 163 -7.50 7.52 -5.66
C VAL A 163 -8.04 7.63 -7.08
N HIS A 164 -9.30 8.06 -7.21
CA HIS A 164 -9.92 8.25 -8.51
C HIS A 164 -10.31 9.70 -8.70
N ILE A 165 -9.81 10.32 -9.76
CA ILE A 165 -10.13 11.67 -10.19
C ILE A 165 -10.84 11.58 -11.53
N ASN A 166 -12.13 11.92 -11.54
CA ASN A 166 -12.91 12.07 -12.77
C ASN A 166 -12.69 13.46 -13.36
N VAL A 167 -12.45 13.53 -14.66
CA VAL A 167 -12.09 14.76 -15.39
C VAL A 167 -13.10 15.01 -16.52
N PRO A 168 -14.22 15.73 -16.25
CA PRO A 168 -15.26 16.01 -17.25
C PRO A 168 -14.77 17.03 -18.28
N LEU A 169 -14.51 16.62 -19.53
CA LEU A 169 -13.87 17.44 -20.56
C LEU A 169 -14.85 17.88 -21.65
N ARG A 170 -15.06 19.19 -21.78
CA ARG A 170 -15.85 19.80 -22.86
C ARG A 170 -15.03 19.96 -24.14
N GLU A 171 -15.62 19.70 -25.30
CA GLU A 171 -14.99 20.00 -26.59
C GLU A 171 -14.74 21.51 -26.77
N PRO A 172 -13.75 21.93 -27.58
CA PRO A 172 -12.79 21.13 -28.34
C PRO A 172 -11.64 20.58 -27.49
N LEU A 173 -11.23 19.33 -27.72
CA LEU A 173 -10.24 18.63 -26.88
C LEU A 173 -8.79 18.79 -27.36
N TYR A 174 -8.60 19.20 -28.60
CA TYR A 174 -7.27 19.37 -29.18
C TYR A 174 -6.87 20.85 -29.16
N PRO A 175 -5.59 21.16 -28.94
CA PRO A 175 -5.10 22.51 -29.12
C PRO A 175 -5.31 22.94 -30.57
N SER A 176 -5.51 24.25 -30.78
CA SER A 176 -5.51 24.82 -32.14
C SER A 176 -4.18 24.53 -32.82
N GLN A 177 -4.20 24.35 -34.16
CA GLN A 177 -2.99 24.08 -34.93
C GLN A 177 -1.88 25.10 -34.61
N GLY A 178 -0.66 24.60 -34.38
CA GLY A 178 0.52 25.43 -34.09
C GLY A 178 0.68 25.85 -32.63
N VAL A 179 -0.23 25.49 -31.72
CA VAL A 179 -0.08 25.76 -30.28
C VAL A 179 0.65 24.60 -29.61
N ASN A 180 1.86 24.87 -29.12
CA ASN A 180 2.60 23.94 -28.27
C ASN A 180 2.00 23.93 -26.86
N ILE A 181 1.88 22.74 -26.27
CA ILE A 181 1.49 22.59 -24.87
C ILE A 181 2.59 23.15 -23.99
N LYS A 182 2.21 24.02 -23.07
CA LYS A 182 3.07 24.58 -22.04
C LYS A 182 2.44 24.33 -20.68
N PHE A 183 3.28 24.25 -19.66
CA PHE A 183 2.86 24.18 -18.27
C PHE A 183 2.98 25.56 -17.64
N SER A 184 2.16 25.86 -16.64
CA SER A 184 2.26 27.13 -15.92
C SER A 184 3.57 27.21 -15.14
N ASP A 185 4.24 28.37 -15.21
CA ASP A 185 5.55 28.58 -14.56
C ASP A 185 5.51 28.41 -13.02
N SER A 186 4.34 28.63 -12.42
CA SER A 186 4.12 28.47 -10.98
C SER A 186 2.77 27.84 -10.70
N VAL A 187 2.75 26.50 -10.61
CA VAL A 187 1.61 25.78 -10.03
C VAL A 187 1.78 25.71 -8.51
N ARG A 188 0.67 25.89 -7.79
CA ARG A 188 0.68 25.73 -6.32
C ARG A 188 0.80 24.24 -5.95
N ILE A 189 1.75 23.94 -5.08
CA ILE A 189 1.92 22.62 -4.45
C ILE A 189 1.48 22.70 -2.99
N ILE A 190 0.71 21.72 -2.55
CA ILE A 190 0.28 21.54 -1.17
C ILE A 190 0.86 20.20 -0.72
N ASP A 191 1.86 20.24 0.16
CA ASP A 191 2.49 19.04 0.69
C ASP A 191 1.91 18.64 2.04
N GLN A 192 1.87 17.33 2.26
CA GLN A 192 1.50 16.73 3.53
C GLN A 192 2.58 15.70 3.86
N PRO A 193 3.63 16.10 4.63
CA PRO A 193 4.70 15.18 4.97
C PRO A 193 4.15 14.01 5.79
N THR A 194 4.68 12.81 5.54
CA THR A 194 4.39 11.63 6.36
C THR A 194 5.45 11.55 7.45
N GLU A 195 5.03 11.60 8.70
CA GLU A 195 5.92 11.43 9.85
C GLU A 195 5.87 9.99 10.35
N GLU A 196 7.04 9.47 10.74
CA GLU A 196 7.12 8.17 11.37
C GLU A 196 6.84 8.31 12.88
N LYS A 197 5.81 7.63 13.37
CA LYS A 197 5.40 7.69 14.78
C LYS A 197 6.30 6.78 15.62
N LEU A 198 6.80 7.32 16.74
CA LEU A 198 7.54 6.58 17.76
C LEU A 198 6.61 6.09 18.88
N LEU A 199 6.99 5.00 19.55
CA LEU A 199 6.38 4.60 20.83
C LEU A 199 6.89 5.51 21.95
N SER A 200 6.00 5.84 22.89
CA SER A 200 6.36 6.57 24.11
C SER A 200 7.14 5.68 25.09
N GLU A 201 7.92 6.29 25.98
CA GLU A 201 8.66 5.58 27.03
C GLU A 201 7.74 4.72 27.92
N GLU A 202 6.59 5.26 28.34
CA GLU A 202 5.59 4.53 29.13
C GLU A 202 5.06 3.29 28.40
N THR A 203 4.79 3.41 27.10
CA THR A 203 4.35 2.27 26.28
C THR A 203 5.47 1.23 26.16
N LEU A 204 6.72 1.66 25.94
CA LEU A 204 7.86 0.76 25.86
C LEU A 204 8.10 0.01 27.17
N ASP A 205 7.99 0.68 28.32
CA ASP A 205 8.14 0.05 29.64
C ASP A 205 7.04 -0.98 29.92
N THR A 206 5.81 -0.67 29.50
CA THR A 206 4.67 -1.60 29.60
C THR A 206 4.91 -2.83 28.73
N LEU A 207 5.31 -2.63 27.46
CA LEU A 207 5.60 -3.73 26.53
C LEU A 207 6.77 -4.58 27.03
N LYS A 208 7.84 -3.96 27.54
CA LYS A 208 9.00 -4.65 28.11
C LYS A 208 8.61 -5.51 29.32
N THR A 209 7.82 -4.96 30.22
CA THR A 209 7.32 -5.68 31.41
C THR A 209 6.43 -6.84 31.00
N SER A 210 5.54 -6.64 30.04
CA SER A 210 4.69 -7.71 29.53
C SER A 210 5.50 -8.79 28.81
N LEU A 211 6.44 -8.40 27.95
CA LEU A 211 7.26 -9.32 27.15
C LEU A 211 8.08 -10.29 28.01
N SER A 212 8.58 -9.84 29.17
CA SER A 212 9.38 -10.68 30.08
C SER A 212 8.57 -11.78 30.79
N THR A 213 7.24 -11.71 30.74
CA THR A 213 6.36 -12.74 31.33
C THR A 213 6.14 -13.94 30.42
N PHE A 214 6.47 -13.83 29.13
CA PHE A 214 6.26 -14.87 28.13
C PHE A 214 7.53 -15.68 27.89
N ASN A 215 7.39 -17.01 27.85
CA ASN A 215 8.47 -17.96 27.57
C ASN A 215 8.44 -18.45 26.12
N LYS A 216 7.29 -18.35 25.43
CA LYS A 216 7.14 -18.79 24.03
C LYS A 216 6.67 -17.62 23.16
N VAL A 217 7.63 -16.82 22.70
CA VAL A 217 7.37 -15.71 21.78
C VAL A 217 7.61 -16.17 20.34
N LEU A 218 6.64 -15.94 19.46
CA LEU A 218 6.73 -16.18 18.03
C LEU A 218 6.51 -14.89 17.26
N ILE A 219 7.39 -14.59 16.32
CA ILE A 219 7.21 -13.48 15.38
C ILE A 219 6.73 -14.03 14.03
N VAL A 220 5.72 -13.42 13.43
CA VAL A 220 5.21 -13.79 12.09
C VAL A 220 5.19 -12.56 11.20
N GLY A 221 6.04 -12.57 10.17
CA GLY A 221 6.03 -11.58 9.10
C GLY A 221 5.06 -11.97 8.00
N GLY A 222 4.05 -11.14 7.76
CA GLY A 222 3.15 -11.21 6.61
C GLY A 222 3.66 -10.42 5.42
N GLN A 223 2.81 -10.29 4.40
CA GLN A 223 3.15 -9.60 3.16
C GLN A 223 3.56 -8.14 3.37
N HIS A 224 4.75 -7.78 2.90
CA HIS A 224 5.24 -6.39 2.86
C HIS A 224 6.33 -6.22 1.81
N THR A 225 6.72 -4.97 1.53
CA THR A 225 7.83 -4.65 0.63
C THR A 225 9.17 -5.02 1.26
N LEU A 226 10.18 -5.33 0.44
CA LEU A 226 11.52 -5.60 0.94
C LEU A 226 12.07 -4.40 1.74
N ASP A 227 12.44 -4.65 2.98
CA ASP A 227 13.11 -3.71 3.88
C ASP A 227 14.33 -4.40 4.48
N THR A 228 15.52 -4.06 3.95
CA THR A 228 16.79 -4.68 4.35
C THR A 228 17.21 -4.30 5.76
N GLU A 229 16.84 -3.09 6.23
CA GLU A 229 17.11 -2.64 7.59
C GLU A 229 16.27 -3.45 8.59
N LEU A 230 14.97 -3.58 8.33
CA LEU A 230 14.07 -4.40 9.14
C LEU A 230 14.52 -5.86 9.18
N ALA A 231 14.88 -6.44 8.03
CA ALA A 231 15.34 -7.83 7.98
C ALA A 231 16.64 -8.03 8.80
N THR A 232 17.60 -7.12 8.69
CA THR A 232 18.85 -7.16 9.46
C THR A 232 18.59 -7.05 10.96
N LEU A 233 17.69 -6.15 11.34
CA LEU A 233 17.28 -5.93 12.72
C LEU A 233 16.59 -7.16 13.31
N LEU A 234 15.65 -7.75 12.57
CA LEU A 234 14.96 -8.98 12.95
C LEU A 234 15.92 -10.16 13.07
N ASP A 235 16.89 -10.32 12.16
CA ASP A 235 17.89 -11.39 12.22
C ASP A 235 18.74 -11.27 13.50
N LYS A 236 19.20 -10.06 13.80
CA LYS A 236 19.94 -9.76 15.04
C LYS A 236 19.08 -10.03 16.28
N PHE A 237 17.84 -9.54 16.29
CA PHE A 237 16.91 -9.68 17.40
C PHE A 237 16.58 -11.16 17.66
N SER A 238 16.25 -11.91 16.61
CA SER A 238 15.98 -13.34 16.64
C SER A 238 17.16 -14.13 17.23
N LYS A 239 18.39 -13.90 16.74
CA LYS A 239 19.61 -14.56 17.25
C LYS A 239 19.91 -14.21 18.69
N GLN A 240 19.80 -12.93 19.05
CA GLN A 240 20.13 -12.46 20.39
C GLN A 240 19.17 -13.06 21.44
N HIS A 241 17.89 -13.16 21.09
CA HIS A 241 16.84 -13.54 22.04
C HIS A 241 16.28 -14.94 21.84
N HIS A 242 16.78 -15.68 20.84
CA HIS A 242 16.31 -17.01 20.45
C HIS A 242 14.80 -17.01 20.16
N ILE A 243 14.35 -16.04 19.35
CA ILE A 243 12.94 -15.90 18.97
C ILE A 243 12.73 -16.42 17.55
N PRO A 244 11.91 -17.46 17.33
CA PRO A 244 11.62 -17.92 15.99
C PRO A 244 10.86 -16.83 15.23
N VAL A 245 11.28 -16.61 13.98
CA VAL A 245 10.65 -15.67 13.06
C VAL A 245 10.13 -16.45 11.88
N VAL A 246 8.81 -16.49 11.72
CA VAL A 246 8.17 -17.02 10.52
C VAL A 246 8.24 -15.98 9.41
N ALA A 247 8.95 -16.35 8.36
CA ALA A 247 9.12 -15.61 7.13
C ALA A 247 8.25 -16.26 6.04
N ASP A 248 6.95 -15.94 5.99
CA ASP A 248 6.10 -16.41 4.89
C ASP A 248 6.73 -15.96 3.55
N VAL A 249 6.58 -16.74 2.48
CA VAL A 249 7.26 -16.49 1.20
C VAL A 249 6.97 -15.09 0.64
N ILE A 250 5.79 -14.51 0.91
CA ILE A 250 5.43 -13.15 0.46
C ILE A 250 5.85 -12.04 1.43
N SER A 251 6.53 -12.38 2.53
CA SER A 251 7.03 -11.42 3.53
C SER A 251 8.32 -10.74 3.11
N ASN A 252 9.02 -11.21 2.06
CA ASN A 252 10.36 -10.68 1.72
C ASN A 252 11.41 -10.79 2.85
N LEU A 253 11.19 -11.62 3.87
CA LEU A 253 12.14 -11.88 4.96
C LEU A 253 13.12 -13.02 4.65
N HIS A 254 13.34 -13.34 3.37
CA HIS A 254 14.28 -14.38 2.93
C HIS A 254 15.75 -14.07 3.27
N LEU A 255 16.05 -12.85 3.73
CA LEU A 255 17.36 -12.43 4.21
C LEU A 255 17.66 -12.91 5.65
N LEU A 256 16.64 -13.38 6.39
CA LEU A 256 16.83 -13.95 7.72
C LEU A 256 17.58 -15.27 7.62
N SER A 257 18.66 -15.41 8.38
CA SER A 257 19.47 -16.64 8.34
C SER A 257 18.76 -17.85 8.94
N ASN A 258 17.92 -17.64 9.95
CA ASN A 258 17.15 -18.68 10.64
C ASN A 258 15.63 -18.41 10.53
N GLY A 259 15.18 -17.87 9.40
CA GLY A 259 13.76 -17.64 9.14
C GLY A 259 13.02 -18.96 8.87
N VAL A 260 11.87 -19.16 9.50
CA VAL A 260 11.01 -20.32 9.25
C VAL A 260 10.11 -20.02 8.07
N SER A 261 10.27 -20.72 6.96
CA SER A 261 9.63 -20.41 5.68
C SER A 261 8.69 -21.50 5.16
N HIS A 262 8.87 -22.75 5.60
CA HIS A 262 8.11 -23.92 5.12
C HIS A 262 6.93 -24.28 6.04
N THR A 263 6.40 -23.29 6.78
CA THR A 263 5.36 -23.51 7.80
C THR A 263 4.11 -24.23 7.30
N ASP A 264 3.73 -24.06 6.03
CA ASP A 264 2.53 -24.73 5.50
C ASP A 264 2.72 -26.25 5.42
N SER A 265 3.86 -26.70 4.87
CA SER A 265 4.20 -28.12 4.81
C SER A 265 4.47 -28.70 6.19
N MET A 266 5.31 -28.00 6.97
CA MET A 266 5.70 -28.40 8.32
C MET A 266 4.47 -28.67 9.19
N LEU A 267 3.61 -27.66 9.38
CA LEU A 267 2.42 -27.78 10.24
C LEU A 267 1.37 -28.72 9.66
N GLY A 268 1.33 -28.90 8.34
CA GLY A 268 0.46 -29.87 7.68
C GLY A 268 0.81 -31.33 8.01
N GLN A 269 2.07 -31.61 8.30
CA GLN A 269 2.58 -32.96 8.59
C GLN A 269 2.86 -33.19 10.08
N SER A 270 3.07 -32.14 10.88
CA SER A 270 3.35 -32.26 12.32
C SER A 270 2.16 -32.91 13.06
N LYS A 271 2.48 -33.86 13.95
CA LYS A 271 1.51 -34.49 14.85
C LYS A 271 0.92 -33.48 15.84
N ALA A 272 -0.25 -33.80 16.40
CA ALA A 272 -0.95 -32.92 17.34
C ALA A 272 -0.09 -32.49 18.55
N ASP A 273 0.69 -33.41 19.14
CA ASP A 273 1.55 -33.09 20.27
C ASP A 273 2.68 -32.13 19.90
N VAL A 274 3.22 -32.24 18.68
CA VAL A 274 4.25 -31.33 18.15
C VAL A 274 3.65 -29.94 17.93
N GLN A 275 2.47 -29.86 17.28
CA GLN A 275 1.77 -28.59 17.13
C GLN A 275 1.50 -27.95 18.50
N LYS A 276 1.03 -28.72 19.48
CA LYS A 276 0.81 -28.22 20.84
C LYS A 276 2.11 -27.69 21.47
N ALA A 277 3.25 -28.32 21.23
CA ALA A 277 4.54 -27.84 21.73
C ALA A 277 4.99 -26.53 21.06
N LEU A 278 4.67 -26.34 19.78
CA LEU A 278 4.95 -25.14 18.99
C LEU A 278 4.03 -23.96 19.32
N GLN A 279 2.97 -24.15 20.12
CA GLN A 279 2.04 -23.08 20.49
C GLN A 279 2.77 -21.90 21.15
N PRO A 280 2.64 -20.67 20.62
CA PRO A 280 3.18 -19.48 21.28
C PRO A 280 2.31 -19.06 22.46
N GLU A 281 2.92 -18.44 23.46
CA GLU A 281 2.25 -17.67 24.50
C GLU A 281 2.02 -16.23 24.05
N LEU A 282 3.00 -15.65 23.36
CA LEU A 282 2.92 -14.35 22.71
C LEU A 282 3.16 -14.49 21.20
N LEU A 283 2.20 -14.00 20.41
CA LEU A 283 2.33 -13.84 18.97
C LEU A 283 2.58 -12.37 18.65
N ILE A 284 3.66 -12.06 17.93
CA ILE A 284 3.91 -10.73 17.37
C ILE A 284 3.78 -10.83 15.85
N THR A 285 2.86 -10.09 15.25
CA THR A 285 2.67 -10.09 13.79
C THR A 285 2.86 -8.70 13.19
N PHE A 286 3.29 -8.66 11.95
CA PHE A 286 3.37 -7.44 11.15
C PHE A 286 3.21 -7.76 9.66
N GLY A 287 3.01 -6.73 8.83
CA GLY A 287 2.67 -6.91 7.42
C GLY A 287 1.20 -7.31 7.22
N LYS A 288 0.83 -7.62 5.97
CA LYS A 288 -0.56 -7.96 5.60
C LYS A 288 -0.80 -9.47 5.74
N SER A 289 -1.44 -10.10 4.77
CA SER A 289 -1.77 -11.52 4.81
C SER A 289 -0.54 -12.43 4.76
N ILE A 290 -0.72 -13.68 5.19
CA ILE A 290 0.19 -14.81 4.95
C ILE A 290 -0.46 -15.81 3.97
N LEU A 291 0.35 -16.49 3.16
CA LEU A 291 -0.14 -17.54 2.27
C LEU A 291 -0.45 -18.81 3.06
N SER A 292 0.44 -19.21 3.96
CA SER A 292 0.38 -20.48 4.71
C SER A 292 -0.97 -20.69 5.38
N LYS A 293 -1.76 -21.63 4.85
CA LYS A 293 -3.08 -21.98 5.36
C LYS A 293 -2.95 -22.73 6.67
N ASN A 294 -2.01 -23.68 6.75
CA ASN A 294 -1.81 -24.48 7.94
C ASN A 294 -1.30 -23.63 9.11
N LEU A 295 -0.47 -22.60 8.87
CA LEU A 295 -0.11 -21.63 9.90
C LEU A 295 -1.32 -20.84 10.41
N LYS A 296 -2.20 -20.36 9.51
CA LYS A 296 -3.45 -19.68 9.91
C LYS A 296 -4.33 -20.58 10.78
N LEU A 297 -4.53 -21.84 10.38
CA LEU A 297 -5.35 -22.79 11.14
C LEU A 297 -4.71 -23.15 12.48
N PHE A 298 -3.39 -23.35 12.49
CA PHE A 298 -2.60 -23.61 13.68
C PHE A 298 -2.76 -22.50 14.73
N LEU A 299 -2.52 -21.24 14.35
CA LEU A 299 -2.61 -20.09 15.28
C LEU A 299 -4.05 -19.81 15.76
N ARG A 300 -5.08 -20.20 14.99
CA ARG A 300 -6.48 -20.13 15.41
C ARG A 300 -6.86 -21.24 16.39
N LYS A 301 -6.29 -22.44 16.21
CA LYS A 301 -6.54 -23.61 17.08
C LYS A 301 -5.77 -23.50 18.39
N TYR A 302 -4.49 -23.18 18.31
CA TYR A 302 -3.58 -23.04 19.45
C TYR A 302 -3.36 -21.56 19.73
N LYS A 303 -4.41 -20.92 20.24
CA LYS A 303 -4.43 -19.47 20.45
C LYS A 303 -3.34 -19.05 21.44
N PRO A 304 -2.58 -17.98 21.14
CA PRO A 304 -1.67 -17.41 22.12
C PRO A 304 -2.45 -16.73 23.25
N THR A 305 -1.78 -16.54 24.39
CA THR A 305 -2.30 -15.75 25.51
C THR A 305 -2.39 -14.27 25.14
N ALA A 306 -1.44 -13.78 24.35
CA ALA A 306 -1.43 -12.42 23.82
C ALA A 306 -1.05 -12.39 22.34
N HIS A 307 -1.62 -11.44 21.59
CA HIS A 307 -1.25 -11.20 20.21
C HIS A 307 -1.11 -9.71 19.96
N TRP A 308 0.11 -9.31 19.57
CA TRP A 308 0.45 -7.94 19.22
C TRP A 308 0.59 -7.82 17.71
N HIS A 309 -0.20 -6.94 17.09
CA HIS A 309 -0.05 -6.61 15.68
C HIS A 309 0.59 -5.23 15.52
N ILE A 310 1.68 -5.17 14.76
CA ILE A 310 2.45 -3.96 14.51
C ILE A 310 2.10 -3.41 13.13
N GLN A 311 1.46 -2.24 13.11
CA GLN A 311 1.01 -1.61 11.89
C GLN A 311 0.86 -0.10 12.08
N HIS A 312 1.54 0.68 11.26
CA HIS A 312 1.53 2.15 11.33
C HIS A 312 0.11 2.74 11.28
N ALA A 313 -0.68 2.32 10.28
CA ALA A 313 -2.07 2.72 10.12
C ALA A 313 -2.86 1.69 9.30
N GLY A 314 -4.18 1.72 9.42
CA GLY A 314 -5.10 0.87 8.66
C GLY A 314 -6.17 0.22 9.53
N VAL A 315 -6.87 -0.76 8.96
CA VAL A 315 -7.89 -1.53 9.67
C VAL A 315 -7.26 -2.46 10.70
N VAL A 316 -7.91 -2.60 11.85
CA VAL A 316 -7.52 -3.54 12.90
C VAL A 316 -7.86 -4.96 12.44
N ALA A 317 -6.88 -5.68 11.89
CA ALA A 317 -7.08 -7.03 11.37
C ALA A 317 -6.79 -8.11 12.44
N ASP A 318 -7.81 -8.86 12.85
CA ASP A 318 -7.67 -10.00 13.76
C ASP A 318 -7.72 -11.35 13.02
N THR A 319 -6.72 -11.58 12.16
CA THR A 319 -6.64 -12.77 11.29
C THR A 319 -6.69 -14.10 12.07
N TYR A 320 -6.13 -14.11 13.29
CA TYR A 320 -5.93 -15.31 14.12
C TYR A 320 -6.94 -15.43 15.26
N GLN A 321 -7.87 -14.48 15.41
CA GLN A 321 -8.93 -14.47 16.43
C GLN A 321 -8.38 -14.45 17.87
N SER A 322 -7.30 -13.70 18.06
CA SER A 322 -6.55 -13.61 19.32
C SER A 322 -5.94 -12.24 19.58
N LEU A 323 -6.13 -11.24 18.69
CA LEU A 323 -5.55 -9.91 18.82
C LEU A 323 -5.89 -9.26 20.17
N THR A 324 -4.86 -8.94 20.94
CA THR A 324 -4.99 -8.23 22.23
C THR A 324 -4.48 -6.80 22.14
N THR A 325 -3.49 -6.54 21.29
CA THR A 325 -2.82 -5.23 21.20
C THR A 325 -2.55 -4.88 19.74
N HIS A 326 -2.90 -3.66 19.34
CA HIS A 326 -2.54 -3.09 18.04
C HIS A 326 -1.61 -1.89 18.29
N LEU A 327 -0.42 -1.91 17.68
CA LEU A 327 0.60 -0.87 17.86
C LEU A 327 0.75 -0.06 16.58
N GLY A 328 0.33 1.21 16.65
CA GLY A 328 0.31 2.21 15.57
C GLY A 328 1.68 2.75 15.18
N VAL A 329 2.66 1.90 14.92
CA VAL A 329 4.03 2.26 14.51
C VAL A 329 4.50 1.35 13.38
N SER A 330 5.56 1.74 12.65
CA SER A 330 6.14 0.86 11.63
C SER A 330 6.82 -0.35 12.29
N PRO A 331 6.88 -1.52 11.63
CA PRO A 331 7.61 -2.68 12.15
C PRO A 331 9.08 -2.35 12.42
N LYS A 332 9.70 -1.54 11.54
CA LYS A 332 11.08 -1.08 11.70
C LYS A 332 11.26 -0.32 13.01
N VAL A 333 10.46 0.71 13.26
CA VAL A 333 10.53 1.51 14.50
C VAL A 333 10.25 0.65 15.73
N PHE A 334 9.23 -0.22 15.67
CA PHE A 334 8.90 -1.12 16.77
C PHE A 334 10.12 -1.96 17.17
N PHE A 335 10.74 -2.68 16.23
CA PHE A 335 11.87 -3.54 16.55
C PHE A 335 13.12 -2.74 16.89
N GLN A 336 13.28 -1.50 16.39
CA GLN A 336 14.42 -0.64 16.74
C GLN A 336 14.33 -0.25 18.21
N GLN A 337 13.21 0.36 18.61
CA GLN A 337 12.98 0.77 20.00
C GLN A 337 12.97 -0.43 20.96
N LEU A 338 12.37 -1.56 20.55
CA LEU A 338 12.33 -2.77 21.39
C LEU A 338 13.74 -3.34 21.62
N THR A 339 14.61 -3.33 20.61
CA THR A 339 15.99 -3.83 20.74
C THR A 339 16.83 -2.98 21.69
N GLU A 340 16.56 -1.67 21.78
CA GLU A 340 17.25 -0.76 22.68
C GLU A 340 16.88 -0.99 24.16
N VAL A 341 15.62 -1.31 24.43
CA VAL A 341 15.11 -1.41 25.81
C VAL A 341 15.17 -2.81 26.40
N VAL A 342 15.22 -3.86 25.56
CA VAL A 342 15.22 -5.26 26.01
C VAL A 342 16.64 -5.79 26.19
N SER A 343 17.01 -6.12 27.43
CA SER A 343 18.30 -6.71 27.78
C SER A 343 18.44 -8.16 27.28
N LYS A 344 19.69 -8.61 27.03
CA LYS A 344 20.01 -10.00 26.65
C LYS A 344 19.44 -11.08 27.60
N THR A 345 19.22 -10.71 28.86
CA THR A 345 18.68 -11.57 29.94
C THR A 345 17.15 -11.67 29.95
N GLY A 346 16.43 -10.88 29.14
CA GLY A 346 14.96 -10.80 29.18
C GLY A 346 14.21 -12.04 28.68
N PHE A 347 14.91 -13.00 28.07
CA PHE A 347 14.30 -14.20 27.47
C PHE A 347 14.96 -15.51 27.93
N GLU A 348 15.49 -15.54 29.16
CA GLU A 348 16.08 -16.77 29.71
C GLU A 348 15.05 -17.92 29.80
N GLY A 349 13.76 -17.62 30.01
CA GLY A 349 12.68 -18.61 29.98
C GLY A 349 12.52 -19.27 28.61
N GLN A 350 12.57 -18.49 27.54
CA GLN A 350 12.50 -19.00 26.16
C GLN A 350 13.69 -19.89 25.78
N LYS A 351 14.89 -19.54 26.26
CA LYS A 351 16.08 -20.39 26.07
C LYS A 351 15.92 -21.73 26.79
N ARG A 352 15.39 -21.74 28.01
CA ARG A 352 15.16 -22.97 28.80
C ARG A 352 14.14 -23.91 28.14
N GLU A 353 13.09 -23.34 27.55
CA GLU A 353 12.04 -24.08 26.84
C GLU A 353 12.52 -24.67 25.49
N ASN A 354 13.73 -24.33 25.03
CA ASN A 354 14.25 -24.71 23.71
C ASN A 354 13.28 -24.36 22.55
N TYR A 355 12.42 -23.35 22.73
CA TYR A 355 11.33 -23.06 21.80
C TYR A 355 11.81 -22.72 20.39
N PHE A 356 12.90 -21.95 20.28
CA PHE A 356 13.57 -21.67 19.00
C PHE A 356 14.01 -22.94 18.26
N ARG A 357 14.66 -23.86 18.99
CA ARG A 357 15.18 -25.12 18.43
C ARG A 357 14.07 -26.04 17.98
N LEU A 358 12.91 -26.00 18.64
CA LEU A 358 11.74 -26.79 18.22
C LEU A 358 11.22 -26.33 16.85
N TRP A 359 11.12 -25.02 16.61
CA TRP A 359 10.76 -24.48 15.30
C TRP A 359 11.81 -24.77 14.24
N GLU A 360 13.10 -24.60 14.56
CA GLU A 360 14.22 -24.91 13.65
C GLU A 360 14.25 -26.40 13.26
N ALA A 361 14.01 -27.30 14.22
CA ALA A 361 14.02 -28.74 13.97
C ALA A 361 12.86 -29.19 13.06
N GLU A 362 11.67 -28.61 13.23
CA GLU A 362 10.52 -28.96 12.38
C GLU A 362 10.61 -28.32 10.99
N GLU A 363 11.24 -27.15 10.83
CA GLU A 363 11.50 -26.52 9.52
C GLU A 363 12.42 -27.37 8.61
N HIS A 364 13.35 -28.13 9.21
CA HIS A 364 14.35 -28.94 8.49
C HIS A 364 13.99 -30.43 8.36
N ARG A 365 12.78 -30.80 8.78
CA ARG A 365 12.27 -32.17 8.74
C ARG A 365 11.52 -32.45 7.44
#